data_AF-A0A926XLQ5-F1
#
_entry.id   AF-A0A926XLQ5-F1
#
_cell.length_a   1.000
_cell.length_b   1.000
_cell.length_c   1.000
_cell.angle_alpha   90.00
_cell.angle_beta   90.00
_cell.angle_gamma   90.00
#
_symmetry.space_group_name_H-M   'P 1'
#
loop_
_entity.id
_entity.type
_entity.pdbx_description
1 polymer ?
#
loop_
_entity_poly.entity_id
_entity_poly.type
_entity_poly.pdbx_seq_one_letter_code
_entity_poly.pdbx_strand_id
1 'polypeptide(L)'
;MFESALLEVVETVETETEQSEVEKRLQEGQRKQRQEDILRILEVRFNEVPRQLRERIGAIEDLEVLGTLLIQAVTAQSLDVFESIFYN
;
A
#
# COMPACT_ATOMS: atom_id res chain seq x y z
N MET A 1 -10.87 42.71 16.93
CA MET A 1 -9.68 41.86 17.10
C MET A 1 -10.01 40.37 17.24
N PHE A 2 -11.09 39.96 17.93
CA PHE A 2 -11.42 38.53 18.11
C PHE A 2 -11.95 37.81 16.86
N GLU A 3 -12.67 38.50 15.97
CA GLU A 3 -13.26 37.93 14.75
C GLU A 3 -12.21 37.55 13.69
N SER A 4 -11.12 38.34 13.62
CA SER A 4 -9.98 38.09 12.71
C SER A 4 -9.19 36.85 13.10
N ALA A 5 -9.05 36.57 14.40
CA ALA A 5 -8.32 35.40 14.90
C ALA A 5 -9.15 34.10 14.76
N LEU A 6 -10.49 34.19 14.86
CA LEU A 6 -11.37 33.05 14.61
C LEU A 6 -11.38 32.63 13.14
N LEU A 7 -11.34 33.58 12.21
CA LEU A 7 -11.31 33.29 10.78
C LEU A 7 -10.00 32.59 10.37
N GLU A 8 -8.86 33.06 10.89
CA GLU A 8 -7.53 32.48 10.63
C GLU A 8 -7.40 31.04 11.17
N VAL A 9 -7.94 30.77 12.36
CA VAL A 9 -7.94 29.42 12.96
C VAL A 9 -8.84 28.45 12.17
N VAL A 10 -10.01 28.90 11.70
CA VAL A 10 -10.91 28.06 10.89
C VAL A 10 -10.28 27.73 9.53
N GLU A 11 -9.69 28.72 8.86
CA GLU A 11 -9.04 28.55 7.55
C GLU A 11 -7.83 27.60 7.65
N THR A 12 -7.02 27.72 8.72
CA THR A 12 -5.87 26.82 8.95
C THR A 12 -6.31 25.37 9.14
N VAL A 13 -7.35 25.12 9.96
CA VAL A 13 -7.85 23.76 10.23
C VAL A 13 -8.43 23.11 8.97
N GLU A 14 -9.18 23.86 8.15
CA GLU A 14 -9.72 23.34 6.88
C GLU A 14 -8.58 22.88 5.95
N THR A 15 -7.54 23.71 5.77
CA THR A 15 -6.40 23.35 4.91
C THR A 15 -5.62 22.12 5.39
N GLU A 16 -5.42 21.95 6.69
CA GLU A 16 -4.74 20.77 7.26
C GLU A 16 -5.56 19.49 7.07
N THR A 17 -6.90 19.57 7.20
CA THR A 17 -7.79 18.41 6.98
C THR A 17 -7.80 17.97 5.53
N GLU A 18 -7.87 18.90 4.58
CA GLU A 18 -7.80 18.61 3.15
C GLU A 18 -6.46 17.99 2.76
N GLN A 19 -5.35 18.52 3.27
CA GLN A 19 -4.01 17.96 3.04
C GLN A 19 -3.90 16.53 3.59
N SER A 20 -4.40 16.27 4.80
CA SER A 20 -4.40 14.94 5.39
C SER A 20 -5.21 13.93 4.56
N GLU A 21 -6.35 14.35 4.00
CA GLU A 21 -7.17 13.48 3.16
C GLU A 21 -6.51 13.18 1.81
N VAL A 22 -5.88 14.17 1.18
CA VAL A 22 -5.12 13.98 -0.06
C VAL A 22 -3.96 13.02 0.15
N GLU A 23 -3.21 13.17 1.25
CA GLU A 23 -2.11 12.27 1.60
C GLU A 23 -2.58 10.83 1.83
N LYS A 24 -3.68 10.64 2.57
CA LYS A 24 -4.28 9.31 2.78
C LYS A 24 -4.65 8.65 1.45
N ARG A 25 -5.31 9.38 0.56
CA ARG A 25 -5.71 8.86 -0.75
C ARG A 25 -4.50 8.50 -1.62
N LEU A 26 -3.44 9.30 -1.56
CA LEU A 26 -2.19 9.00 -2.26
C LEU A 26 -1.54 7.72 -1.72
N GLN A 27 -1.46 7.58 -0.39
CA GLN A 27 -0.91 6.38 0.25
C GLN A 27 -1.74 5.13 -0.08
N GLU A 28 -3.07 5.23 -0.05
CA GLU A 28 -3.97 4.14 -0.46
C GLU A 28 -3.75 3.72 -1.91
N GLY A 29 -3.58 4.70 -2.82
CA GLY A 29 -3.28 4.45 -4.22
C GLY A 29 -1.95 3.75 -4.42
N GLN A 30 -0.89 4.23 -3.75
CA GLN A 30 0.43 3.60 -3.78
C GLN A 30 0.40 2.17 -3.23
N ARG A 31 -0.35 1.93 -2.16
CA ARG A 31 -0.54 0.60 -1.57
C ARG A 31 -1.20 -0.34 -2.57
N LYS A 32 -2.35 0.04 -3.13
CA LYS A 32 -3.10 -0.78 -4.10
C LYS A 32 -2.24 -1.10 -5.33
N GLN A 33 -1.55 -0.10 -5.86
CA GLN A 33 -0.66 -0.29 -7.01
C GLN A 33 0.45 -1.30 -6.70
N ARG A 34 1.12 -1.21 -5.55
CA ARG A 34 2.17 -2.17 -5.17
C ARG A 34 1.62 -3.59 -5.00
N GLN A 35 0.45 -3.74 -4.36
CA GLN A 35 -0.20 -5.04 -4.22
C GLN A 35 -0.50 -5.65 -5.61
N GLU A 36 -1.05 -4.87 -6.54
CA GLU A 36 -1.32 -5.31 -7.90
C GLU A 36 -0.04 -5.68 -8.65
N ASP A 37 1.03 -4.90 -8.53
CA ASP A 37 2.29 -5.15 -9.22
C ASP A 37 2.95 -6.44 -8.73
N ILE A 38 2.93 -6.70 -7.42
CA ILE A 38 3.38 -7.98 -6.85
C ILE A 38 2.58 -9.13 -7.47
N LEU A 39 1.25 -9.03 -7.51
CA LEU A 39 0.39 -10.08 -8.06
C LEU A 39 0.66 -10.32 -9.54
N ARG A 40 0.77 -9.26 -10.34
CA ARG A 40 1.11 -9.37 -11.77
C ARG A 40 2.45 -10.05 -12.00
N ILE A 41 3.47 -9.71 -11.21
CA ILE A 41 4.79 -10.36 -11.31
C ILE A 41 4.68 -11.85 -10.99
N LEU A 42 3.99 -12.21 -9.90
CA LEU A 42 3.82 -13.61 -9.53
C LEU A 42 3.02 -14.39 -10.59
N GLU A 43 1.98 -13.80 -11.18
CA GLU A 43 1.23 -14.38 -12.29
C GLU A 43 2.10 -14.60 -13.53
N VAL A 44 2.92 -13.61 -13.91
CA VAL A 44 3.83 -13.73 -15.06
C VAL A 44 4.88 -14.82 -14.83
N ARG A 45 5.41 -14.95 -13.61
CA ARG A 45 6.51 -15.89 -13.31
C ARG A 45 6.02 -17.31 -13.04
N PHE A 46 4.84 -17.47 -12.44
CA PHE A 46 4.36 -18.74 -11.89
C PHE A 46 2.96 -19.14 -12.39
N ASN A 47 2.40 -18.40 -13.35
CA ASN A 47 1.05 -18.54 -13.92
C ASN A 47 -0.08 -18.19 -12.95
N GLU A 48 -0.45 -19.11 -12.06
CA GLU A 48 -1.61 -18.95 -11.19
C GLU A 48 -1.18 -18.65 -9.76
N VAL A 49 -1.68 -17.53 -9.22
CA VAL A 49 -1.49 -17.16 -7.81
C VAL A 49 -2.70 -17.63 -7.01
N PRO A 50 -2.53 -18.52 -6.02
CA PRO A 50 -3.61 -19.01 -5.17
C PRO A 50 -4.39 -17.86 -4.51
N ARG A 51 -5.70 -18.02 -4.42
CA ARG A 51 -6.59 -17.02 -3.83
C ARG A 51 -6.14 -16.58 -2.42
N GLN A 52 -5.69 -17.52 -1.60
CA GLN A 52 -5.23 -17.26 -0.24
C GLN A 52 -4.00 -16.33 -0.22
N LEU A 53 -3.08 -16.51 -1.17
CA LEU A 53 -1.90 -15.64 -1.31
C LEU A 53 -2.31 -14.24 -1.81
N ARG A 54 -3.29 -14.15 -2.72
CA ARG A 54 -3.86 -12.86 -3.14
C ARG A 54 -4.47 -12.09 -1.98
N GLU A 55 -5.26 -12.76 -1.16
CA GLU A 55 -5.89 -12.18 0.02
C GLU A 55 -4.84 -11.71 1.05
N ARG A 56 -3.79 -12.51 1.27
CA ARG A 56 -2.65 -12.13 2.13
C ARG A 56 -1.95 -10.87 1.63
N ILE A 57 -1.60 -10.80 0.35
CA ILE A 57 -0.93 -9.63 -0.23
C ILE A 57 -1.84 -8.40 -0.18
N GLY A 58 -3.14 -8.56 -0.50
CA GLY A 58 -4.13 -7.48 -0.49
C GLY A 58 -4.41 -6.90 0.90
N ALA A 59 -4.14 -7.66 1.97
CA ALA A 59 -4.29 -7.20 3.35
C ALA A 59 -3.09 -6.41 3.89
N ILE A 60 -1.98 -6.33 3.15
CA ILE A 60 -0.77 -5.64 3.61
C ILE A 60 -0.93 -4.14 3.44
N GLU A 61 -0.85 -3.42 4.55
CA GLU A 61 -0.97 -1.95 4.56
C GLU A 61 0.37 -1.22 4.54
N ASP A 62 1.43 -1.89 4.99
CA ASP A 62 2.77 -1.32 5.10
C ASP A 62 3.46 -1.26 3.73
N LEU A 63 3.78 -0.04 3.28
CA LEU A 63 4.47 0.19 2.01
C LEU A 63 5.88 -0.38 1.99
N GLU A 64 6.64 -0.37 3.09
CA GLU A 64 7.99 -0.93 3.15
C GLU A 64 7.97 -2.45 3.03
N VAL A 65 6.99 -3.11 3.68
CA VAL A 65 6.74 -4.55 3.51
C VAL A 65 6.40 -4.86 2.07
N LEU A 66 5.50 -4.09 1.44
CA LEU A 66 5.17 -4.25 0.02
C LEU A 66 6.38 -4.02 -0.89
N GLY A 67 7.27 -3.08 -0.55
CA GLY A 67 8.52 -2.87 -1.29
C GLY A 67 9.45 -4.08 -1.22
N THR A 68 9.56 -4.68 -0.04
CA THR A 68 10.34 -5.92 0.14
C THR A 68 9.74 -7.07 -0.64
N LEU A 69 8.41 -7.25 -0.58
CA LEU A 69 7.71 -8.29 -1.32
C LEU A 69 7.81 -8.10 -2.83
N LEU A 70 7.86 -6.87 -3.33
CA LEU A 70 8.08 -6.62 -4.76
C LEU A 70 9.43 -7.18 -5.23
N ILE A 71 10.49 -6.97 -4.45
CA ILE A 71 11.81 -7.55 -4.73
C ILE A 71 11.73 -9.08 -4.70
N GLN A 72 11.11 -9.65 -3.67
CA GLN A 72 10.95 -11.11 -3.53
C GLN A 72 10.11 -11.71 -4.66
N ALA A 73 9.09 -11.02 -5.14
CA ALA A 73 8.26 -11.48 -6.25
C ALA A 73 9.08 -11.61 -7.53
N VAL A 74 10.13 -10.80 -7.71
CA VAL A 74 11.06 -10.88 -8.85
C VAL A 74 12.13 -11.95 -8.64
N THR A 75 12.63 -12.15 -7.42
CA THR A 75 13.82 -12.96 -7.16
C THR A 75 13.54 -14.38 -6.66
N ALA A 76 12.36 -14.65 -6.09
CA ALA A 76 12.01 -15.96 -5.53
C ALA A 76 12.13 -17.07 -6.58
N GLN A 77 12.65 -18.23 -6.22
CA GLN A 77 12.88 -19.34 -7.17
C GLN A 77 11.61 -20.12 -7.52
N SER A 78 10.60 -20.07 -6.64
CA SER A 78 9.29 -20.66 -6.85
C SER A 78 8.23 -19.87 -6.10
N LEU A 79 6.96 -20.17 -6.36
CA LEU A 79 5.86 -19.60 -5.60
C LEU A 79 5.88 -20.05 -4.13
N ASP A 80 6.25 -21.29 -3.83
CA ASP A 80 6.37 -21.78 -2.44
C ASP A 80 7.43 -21.02 -1.65
N VAL A 81 8.56 -20.68 -2.29
CA VAL A 81 9.63 -19.87 -1.68
C VAL A 81 9.10 -18.48 -1.34
N PHE A 82 8.32 -17.88 -2.24
CA PHE A 82 7.67 -16.60 -1.97
C PHE A 82 6.65 -16.72 -0.82
N GLU A 83 5.82 -17.77 -0.83
CA GLU A 83 4.77 -17.97 0.17
C GLU A 83 5.33 -18.21 1.58
N SER A 84 6.50 -18.84 1.69
CA SER A 84 7.18 -19.08 2.97
C SER A 84 7.48 -17.80 3.77
N ILE A 85 7.51 -16.63 3.12
CA ILE A 85 7.72 -15.33 3.77
C ILE A 85 6.62 -15.04 4.81
N PHE A 86 5.42 -15.58 4.62
CA PHE A 86 4.26 -15.35 5.50
C PHE A 86 4.15 -16.29 6.70
N TYR A 87 5.08 -17.24 6.86
CA TYR A 87 5.04 -18.26 7.91
C TYR A 87 6.21 -18.19 8.89
N ASN A 88 7.05 -17.14 8.77
CA ASN A 88 8.11 -16.82 9.73
C ASN A 88 7.62 -15.92 10.86
#